data_AF-A0A1G7T5V8-F1
#
_entry.id   AF-A0A1G7T5V8-F1
#
_cell.length_a   1.000
_cell.length_b   1.000
_cell.length_c   1.000
_cell.angle_alpha   90.00
_cell.angle_beta   90.00
_cell.angle_gamma   90.00
#
_symmetry.space_group_name_H-M   'P 1'
#
loop_
_entity.id
_entity.type
_entity.pdbx_description
1 polymer ?
#
loop_
_entity_poly.entity_id
_entity_poly.type
_entity_poly.pdbx_seq_one_letter_code
_entity_poly.pdbx_strand_id
1 'polypeptide(L)'
;MQKYWDELEKISESPQEFAVIGESIKADEYAKYLRGLKTTLLFLKKNDIPFKLTLGNVERAEEFFKKENLDPFQLDSWIIAAPIFEPMSDFLIEEQILTGPSSIITGKEEIKACLSFLSHFPYVAPVPDAIGAVVYAGDKHVSSTVFWFNPATTIEIVNKAMEAALEELNKGGVEKIIMIEEMVPFETSWEGEGLLLEIPEGW
;
A
#
# COMPACT_ATOMS: atom_id res chain seq x y z
N MET A 1 2.20 18.06 15.84
CA MET A 1 3.32 17.33 15.22
C MET A 1 4.68 17.84 15.68
N GLN A 2 5.10 19.08 15.36
CA GLN A 2 6.46 19.56 15.73
C GLN A 2 6.83 19.35 17.20
N LYS A 3 5.95 19.72 18.13
CA LYS A 3 6.17 19.51 19.57
C LYS A 3 6.39 18.04 19.98
N TYR A 4 5.74 17.09 19.31
CA TYR A 4 5.93 15.66 19.57
C TYR A 4 7.28 15.17 19.04
N TRP A 5 7.70 15.65 17.87
CA TRP A 5 9.03 15.37 17.31
C TRP A 5 10.15 15.93 18.19
N ASP A 6 9.99 17.17 18.67
CA ASP A 6 10.95 17.83 19.56
C ASP A 6 11.03 17.13 20.94
N GLU A 7 9.98 16.44 21.36
CA GLU A 7 9.97 15.61 22.57
C GLU A 7 10.60 14.24 22.32
N LEU A 8 10.36 13.64 21.14
CA LEU A 8 10.93 12.37 20.72
C LEU A 8 12.45 12.43 20.54
N GLU A 9 12.95 13.49 19.90
CA GLU A 9 14.39 13.70 19.69
C GLU A 9 15.15 13.79 21.01
N LYS A 10 14.49 14.27 22.07
CA LYS A 10 15.09 14.36 23.41
C LYS A 10 15.15 13.05 24.17
N ILE A 11 14.30 12.08 23.83
CA ILE A 11 14.21 10.80 24.55
C ILE A 11 14.84 9.64 23.79
N SER A 12 15.10 9.78 22.49
CA SER A 12 15.82 8.77 21.70
C SER A 12 17.30 8.69 22.10
N GLU A 13 17.82 7.49 22.27
CA GLU A 13 19.20 7.24 22.67
C GLU A 13 20.18 7.32 21.49
N SER A 14 19.66 7.28 20.25
CA SER A 14 20.45 7.42 19.02
C SER A 14 19.65 8.03 17.85
N PRO A 15 20.32 8.59 16.83
CA PRO A 15 19.67 9.05 15.59
C PRO A 15 18.94 7.93 14.84
N GLN A 16 19.45 6.70 14.90
CA GLN A 16 18.82 5.53 14.29
C GLN A 16 17.50 5.18 14.98
N GLU A 17 17.49 5.17 16.32
CA GLU A 17 16.27 4.93 17.10
C GLU A 17 15.23 6.03 16.87
N PHE A 18 15.64 7.30 16.81
CA PHE A 18 14.76 8.41 16.48
C PHE A 18 14.13 8.25 15.09
N ALA A 19 14.91 7.82 14.09
CA ALA A 19 14.41 7.58 12.74
C ALA A 19 13.38 6.44 12.72
N VAL A 20 13.65 5.31 13.38
CA VAL A 20 12.74 4.15 13.43
C VAL A 20 11.43 4.51 14.14
N ILE A 21 11.49 5.14 15.32
CA ILE A 21 10.28 5.53 16.03
C ILE A 21 9.52 6.60 15.25
N GLY A 22 10.25 7.51 14.59
CA GLY A 22 9.68 8.51 13.71
C GLY A 22 8.86 7.93 12.56
N GLU A 23 9.42 6.98 11.83
CA GLU A 23 8.71 6.28 10.75
C GLU A 23 7.49 5.50 11.28
N SER A 24 7.61 4.86 12.45
CA SER A 24 6.49 4.18 13.10
C SER A 24 5.33 5.13 13.43
N ILE A 25 5.63 6.34 13.95
CA ILE A 25 4.60 7.35 14.25
C ILE A 25 3.95 7.88 12.99
N LYS A 26 4.73 8.15 11.94
CA LYS A 26 4.17 8.57 10.64
C LYS A 26 3.23 7.51 10.09
N ALA A 27 3.64 6.24 10.14
CA ALA A 27 2.82 5.12 9.70
C ALA A 27 1.50 5.06 10.49
N ASP A 28 1.55 5.17 11.82
CA ASP A 28 0.35 5.16 12.69
C ASP A 28 -0.58 6.36 12.44
N GLU A 29 -0.04 7.57 12.24
CA GLU A 29 -0.87 8.74 11.92
C GLU A 29 -1.49 8.66 10.53
N TYR A 30 -0.72 8.23 9.53
CA TYR A 30 -1.21 8.02 8.17
C TYR A 30 -2.32 6.98 8.12
N ALA A 31 -2.14 5.92 8.88
CA ALA A 31 -3.13 4.92 9.10
C ALA A 31 -4.42 5.38 9.78
N LYS A 32 -4.32 6.17 10.86
CA LYS A 32 -5.49 6.79 11.50
C LYS A 32 -6.24 7.65 10.48
N TYR A 33 -5.50 8.38 9.64
CA TYR A 33 -6.08 9.14 8.53
C TYR A 33 -6.82 8.23 7.54
N LEU A 34 -6.20 7.14 7.04
CA LEU A 34 -6.85 6.19 6.14
C LEU A 34 -8.11 5.57 6.76
N ARG A 35 -8.07 5.24 8.05
CA ARG A 35 -9.23 4.73 8.79
C ARG A 35 -10.35 5.77 8.89
N GLY A 36 -9.99 7.01 9.19
CA GLY A 36 -10.94 8.13 9.20
C GLY A 36 -11.60 8.29 7.85
N LEU A 37 -10.81 8.30 6.78
CA LEU A 37 -11.27 8.36 5.40
C LEU A 37 -12.22 7.19 5.06
N LYS A 38 -11.81 5.94 5.30
CA LYS A 38 -12.64 4.73 5.09
C LYS A 38 -13.96 4.83 5.83
N THR A 39 -13.93 5.22 7.11
CA THR A 39 -15.15 5.40 7.93
C THR A 39 -16.08 6.46 7.33
N THR A 40 -15.54 7.61 6.92
CA THR A 40 -16.30 8.68 6.29
C THR A 40 -16.90 8.21 4.96
N LEU A 41 -16.13 7.58 4.09
CA LEU A 41 -16.59 7.13 2.77
C LEU A 41 -17.68 6.06 2.88
N LEU A 42 -17.53 5.10 3.80
CA LEU A 42 -18.56 4.10 4.08
C LEU A 42 -19.84 4.73 4.65
N PHE A 43 -19.71 5.75 5.50
CA PHE A 43 -20.86 6.52 5.98
C PHE A 43 -21.58 7.24 4.82
N LEU A 44 -20.84 7.92 3.94
CA LEU A 44 -21.41 8.61 2.78
C LEU A 44 -22.15 7.62 1.87
N LYS A 45 -21.51 6.48 1.57
CA LYS A 45 -22.10 5.39 0.77
C LYS A 45 -23.38 4.84 1.41
N LYS A 46 -23.38 4.59 2.72
CA LYS A 46 -24.55 4.07 3.45
C LYS A 46 -25.75 5.01 3.43
N ASN A 47 -25.52 6.31 3.32
CA ASN A 47 -26.56 7.34 3.34
C ASN A 47 -26.85 7.92 1.94
N ASP A 48 -26.39 7.25 0.87
CA ASP A 48 -26.56 7.69 -0.52
C ASP A 48 -26.06 9.12 -0.78
N ILE A 49 -25.04 9.57 -0.05
CA ILE A 49 -24.41 10.88 -0.25
C ILE A 49 -23.34 10.75 -1.34
N PRO A 50 -23.42 11.51 -2.45
CA PRO A 50 -22.43 11.43 -3.52
C PRO A 50 -21.05 11.88 -3.06
N PHE A 51 -20.02 11.13 -3.43
CA PHE A 51 -18.62 11.49 -3.24
C PHE A 51 -17.78 11.04 -4.44
N LYS A 52 -16.61 11.66 -4.59
CA LYS A 52 -15.59 11.26 -5.56
C LYS A 52 -14.30 10.98 -4.81
N LEU A 53 -13.76 9.77 -4.97
CA LEU A 53 -12.41 9.45 -4.53
C LEU A 53 -11.48 9.47 -5.74
N THR A 54 -10.35 10.16 -5.62
CA THR A 54 -9.36 10.29 -6.71
C THR A 54 -7.99 9.83 -6.23
N LEU A 55 -7.23 9.19 -7.12
CA LEU A 55 -5.86 8.80 -6.83
C LEU A 55 -4.90 9.94 -7.16
N GLY A 56 -4.19 10.44 -6.14
CA GLY A 56 -3.15 11.44 -6.34
C GLY A 56 -1.97 10.85 -7.10
N ASN A 57 -1.48 11.56 -8.12
CA ASN A 57 -0.21 11.27 -8.78
C ASN A 57 0.76 12.41 -8.45
N VAL A 58 1.86 12.10 -7.77
CA VAL A 58 2.79 13.10 -7.24
C VAL A 58 3.42 13.92 -8.36
N GLU A 59 3.92 13.28 -9.42
CA GLU A 59 4.54 13.96 -10.55
C GLU A 59 3.56 14.93 -11.23
N ARG A 60 2.34 14.46 -11.50
CA ARG A 60 1.27 15.27 -12.09
C ARG A 60 0.84 16.41 -11.16
N ALA A 61 0.82 16.18 -9.85
CA ALA A 61 0.53 17.20 -8.85
C ALA A 61 1.61 18.29 -8.86
N GLU A 62 2.89 17.89 -8.86
CA GLU A 62 4.01 18.83 -8.90
C GLU A 62 4.03 19.69 -10.16
N GLU A 63 3.81 19.08 -11.33
CA GLU A 63 3.71 19.82 -12.60
C GLU A 63 2.57 20.83 -12.57
N PHE A 64 1.42 20.43 -12.03
CA PHE A 64 0.25 21.28 -11.89
C PHE A 64 0.50 22.44 -10.91
N PHE A 65 1.07 22.16 -9.74
CA PHE A 65 1.38 23.20 -8.75
C PHE A 65 2.40 24.21 -9.27
N LYS A 66 3.43 23.75 -9.99
CA LYS A 66 4.41 24.64 -10.64
C LYS A 66 3.75 25.51 -11.71
N LYS A 67 2.88 24.92 -12.55
CA LYS A 67 2.20 25.63 -13.64
C LYS A 67 1.20 26.67 -13.14
N GLU A 68 0.41 26.31 -12.13
CA GLU A 68 -0.67 27.15 -11.58
C GLU A 68 -0.19 28.03 -10.40
N ASN A 69 1.10 27.97 -10.05
CA ASN A 69 1.71 28.70 -8.94
C ASN A 69 0.98 28.48 -7.60
N LEU A 70 0.75 27.21 -7.27
CA LEU A 70 0.06 26.76 -6.05
C LEU A 70 1.05 26.21 -5.03
N ASP A 71 0.72 26.34 -3.74
CA ASP A 71 1.53 25.82 -2.63
C ASP A 71 1.05 24.41 -2.23
N PRO A 72 1.86 23.35 -2.38
CA PRO A 72 1.48 21.97 -2.02
C PRO A 72 1.21 21.78 -0.52
N PHE A 73 1.61 22.72 0.34
CA PHE A 73 1.36 22.66 1.77
C PHE A 73 0.01 23.27 2.17
N GLN A 74 -0.74 23.85 1.22
CA GLN A 74 -2.07 24.41 1.46
C GLN A 74 -3.17 23.45 1.00
N LEU A 75 -4.19 23.24 1.84
CA LEU A 75 -5.35 22.40 1.51
C LEU A 75 -6.08 22.89 0.24
N ASP A 76 -6.22 24.20 0.08
CA ASP A 76 -6.92 24.80 -1.07
C ASP A 76 -6.26 24.44 -2.41
N SER A 77 -4.93 24.33 -2.44
CA SER A 77 -4.18 23.88 -3.63
C SER A 77 -4.59 22.47 -4.06
N TRP A 78 -4.79 21.56 -3.09
CA TRP A 78 -5.22 20.19 -3.35
C TRP A 78 -6.68 20.11 -3.81
N ILE A 79 -7.55 20.99 -3.30
CA ILE A 79 -8.94 21.11 -3.79
C ILE A 79 -8.93 21.54 -5.27
N ILE A 80 -8.06 22.49 -5.64
CA ILE A 80 -7.91 22.95 -7.03
C ILE A 80 -7.31 21.86 -7.93
N ALA A 81 -6.40 21.03 -7.41
CA ALA A 81 -5.79 19.93 -8.15
C ALA A 81 -6.71 18.69 -8.29
N ALA A 82 -7.71 18.51 -7.42
CA ALA A 82 -8.61 17.35 -7.46
C ALA A 82 -9.18 16.98 -8.85
N PRO A 83 -9.52 17.93 -9.75
CA PRO A 83 -10.02 17.64 -11.09
C PRO A 83 -8.99 17.03 -12.05
N ILE A 84 -7.68 17.22 -11.82
CA ILE A 84 -6.64 16.63 -12.67
C ILE A 84 -6.40 15.16 -12.35
N PHE A 85 -6.86 14.67 -11.20
CA PHE A 85 -6.69 13.27 -10.82
C PHE A 85 -7.85 12.40 -11.29
N GLU A 86 -7.49 11.18 -11.67
CA GLU A 86 -8.45 10.17 -12.08
C GLU A 86 -9.21 9.63 -10.87
N PRO A 87 -10.50 9.28 -11.03
CA PRO A 87 -11.21 8.54 -10.00
C PRO A 87 -10.45 7.26 -9.63
N MET A 88 -10.41 6.93 -8.35
CA MET A 88 -9.85 5.65 -7.93
C MET A 88 -10.78 4.52 -8.40
N SER A 89 -10.22 3.56 -9.13
CA SER A 89 -10.89 2.31 -9.50
C SER A 89 -11.28 1.48 -8.26
N ASP A 90 -11.88 0.31 -8.47
CA ASP A 90 -12.20 -0.66 -7.43
C ASP A 90 -10.96 -1.04 -6.57
N PHE A 91 -9.81 -1.15 -7.22
CA PHE A 91 -8.49 -1.30 -6.61
C PHE A 91 -7.42 -0.68 -7.51
N LEU A 92 -6.28 -0.36 -6.91
CA LEU A 92 -5.06 0.08 -7.57
C LEU A 92 -4.01 -1.03 -7.46
N ILE A 93 -3.35 -1.35 -8.57
CA ILE A 93 -2.23 -2.30 -8.59
C ILE A 93 -0.94 -1.48 -8.55
N GLU A 94 -0.10 -1.76 -7.55
CA GLU A 94 1.23 -1.19 -7.40
C GLU A 94 2.25 -2.32 -7.44
N GLU A 95 3.13 -2.30 -8.44
CA GLU A 95 4.20 -3.27 -8.57
C GLU A 95 5.50 -2.70 -7.98
N GLN A 96 6.01 -3.35 -6.95
CA GLN A 96 7.32 -3.06 -6.38
C GLN A 96 8.32 -4.07 -6.95
N ILE A 97 8.99 -3.66 -8.03
CA ILE A 97 10.14 -4.38 -8.57
C ILE A 97 11.34 -4.01 -7.69
N LEU A 98 11.63 -4.80 -6.67
CA LEU A 98 12.87 -4.64 -5.90
C LEU A 98 14.05 -5.03 -6.79
N THR A 99 14.82 -4.02 -7.17
CA THR A 99 16.02 -4.13 -8.00
C THR A 99 17.07 -5.05 -7.37
N GLY A 100 17.17 -6.27 -7.89
CA GLY A 100 18.43 -7.01 -8.01
C GLY A 100 18.77 -7.17 -9.50
N PRO A 101 20.01 -7.52 -9.89
CA PRO A 101 20.26 -7.90 -11.27
C PRO A 101 19.21 -8.93 -11.65
N SER A 102 18.51 -8.71 -12.75
CA SER A 102 17.63 -9.70 -13.38
C SER A 102 18.51 -10.87 -13.81
N SER A 103 18.99 -11.64 -12.84
CA SER A 103 19.86 -12.77 -13.04
C SER A 103 18.95 -13.85 -13.57
N ILE A 104 18.78 -13.81 -14.89
CA ILE A 104 18.32 -14.85 -15.80
C ILE A 104 17.70 -15.99 -15.00
N ILE A 105 16.38 -15.93 -14.77
CA ILE A 105 15.62 -17.10 -14.32
C ILE A 105 16.00 -18.20 -15.31
N THR A 106 16.73 -19.21 -14.85
CA THR A 106 17.39 -20.16 -15.77
C THR A 106 16.40 -21.18 -16.36
N GLY A 107 15.09 -20.91 -16.23
CA GLY A 107 13.98 -21.73 -16.71
C GLY A 107 13.81 -23.06 -15.98
N LYS A 108 14.56 -23.31 -14.90
CA LYS A 108 14.54 -24.57 -14.13
C LYS A 108 14.06 -24.42 -12.69
N GLU A 109 13.93 -23.20 -12.19
CA GLU A 109 13.52 -22.91 -10.82
C GLU A 109 11.98 -22.88 -10.76
N GLU A 110 11.39 -23.58 -9.78
CA GLU A 110 9.95 -23.50 -9.50
C GLU A 110 9.59 -22.06 -9.13
N ILE A 111 8.61 -21.48 -9.84
CA ILE A 111 8.10 -20.13 -9.55
C ILE A 111 6.91 -20.28 -8.60
N LYS A 112 7.07 -19.75 -7.39
CA LYS A 112 6.08 -19.80 -6.30
C LYS A 112 5.68 -18.40 -5.88
N ALA A 113 4.45 -18.22 -5.43
CA ALA A 113 3.97 -16.95 -4.91
C ALA A 113 3.31 -17.10 -3.55
N CYS A 114 3.47 -16.08 -2.71
CA CYS A 114 2.75 -15.93 -1.46
C CYS A 114 1.76 -14.77 -1.61
N LEU A 115 0.51 -14.99 -1.19
CA LEU A 115 -0.54 -13.98 -1.13
C LEU A 115 -0.92 -13.72 0.33
N SER A 116 -1.03 -12.46 0.70
CA SER A 116 -1.35 -12.04 2.07
C SER A 116 -2.41 -10.95 2.07
N PHE A 117 -3.38 -11.05 2.97
CA PHE A 117 -4.33 -9.96 3.20
C PHE A 117 -3.70 -8.92 4.12
N LEU A 118 -3.51 -7.70 3.63
CA LEU A 118 -2.92 -6.62 4.41
C LEU A 118 -4.03 -5.74 4.98
N SER A 119 -3.92 -5.42 6.26
CA SER A 119 -4.81 -4.48 6.93
C SER A 119 -4.00 -3.62 7.86
N HIS A 120 -4.31 -2.32 7.90
CA HIS A 120 -3.67 -1.48 8.89
C HIS A 120 -4.17 -1.81 10.32
N PHE A 121 -5.42 -2.22 10.46
CA PHE A 121 -5.98 -2.75 11.71
C PHE A 121 -6.37 -4.21 11.51
N PRO A 122 -5.41 -5.14 11.52
CA PRO A 122 -5.74 -6.56 11.45
C PRO A 122 -6.67 -6.92 12.62
N TYR A 123 -7.55 -7.90 12.39
CA TYR A 123 -8.55 -8.41 13.37
C TYR A 123 -9.69 -7.45 13.77
N VAL A 124 -9.65 -6.17 13.39
CA VAL A 124 -10.75 -5.21 13.62
C VAL A 124 -11.47 -4.85 12.32
N ALA A 125 -10.72 -4.72 11.22
CA ALA A 125 -11.29 -4.37 9.93
C ALA A 125 -12.10 -5.55 9.35
N PRO A 126 -13.34 -5.32 8.87
CA PRO A 126 -14.15 -6.38 8.25
C PRO A 126 -13.69 -6.74 6.83
N VAL A 127 -12.87 -5.89 6.22
CA VAL A 127 -12.33 -6.01 4.86
C VAL A 127 -10.87 -5.55 4.92
N PRO A 128 -9.92 -6.30 4.31
CA PRO A 128 -8.53 -5.87 4.23
C PRO A 128 -8.40 -4.52 3.52
N ASP A 129 -7.25 -3.87 3.67
CA ASP A 129 -6.93 -2.63 2.96
C ASP A 129 -6.20 -2.91 1.65
N ALA A 130 -5.51 -4.06 1.54
CA ALA A 130 -4.89 -4.52 0.30
C ALA A 130 -4.69 -6.05 0.27
N ILE A 131 -4.32 -6.59 -0.91
CA ILE A 131 -3.70 -7.90 -1.05
C ILE A 131 -2.23 -7.69 -1.46
N GLY A 132 -1.29 -8.27 -0.72
CA GLY A 132 0.10 -8.35 -1.13
C GLY A 132 0.36 -9.68 -1.85
N ALA A 133 1.17 -9.64 -2.90
CA ALA A 133 1.66 -10.80 -3.63
C ALA A 133 3.19 -10.73 -3.71
N VAL A 134 3.87 -11.80 -3.30
CA VAL A 134 5.33 -11.91 -3.37
C VAL A 134 5.70 -13.12 -4.21
N VAL A 135 6.49 -12.92 -5.26
CA VAL A 135 6.89 -13.98 -6.19
C VAL A 135 8.35 -14.36 -5.96
N TYR A 136 8.62 -15.65 -5.92
CA TYR A 136 9.95 -16.25 -5.80
C TYR A 136 10.22 -17.27 -6.91
N ALA A 137 11.46 -17.35 -7.35
CA ALA A 137 11.99 -18.43 -8.18
C ALA A 137 13.09 -19.17 -7.39
N GLY A 138 12.77 -20.35 -6.87
CA GLY A 138 13.63 -20.99 -5.85
C GLY A 138 13.66 -20.17 -4.54
N ASP A 139 14.85 -19.70 -4.16
CA ASP A 139 15.11 -18.85 -2.98
C ASP A 139 15.25 -17.35 -3.33
N LYS A 140 15.01 -16.98 -4.60
CA LYS A 140 15.20 -15.61 -5.08
C LYS A 140 13.88 -14.88 -5.20
N HIS A 141 13.78 -13.70 -4.58
CA HIS A 141 12.69 -12.77 -4.78
C HIS A 141 12.69 -12.24 -6.22
N VAL A 142 11.53 -12.27 -6.88
CA VAL A 142 11.34 -11.85 -8.27
C VAL A 142 10.59 -10.52 -8.33
N SER A 143 9.46 -10.44 -7.62
CA SER A 143 8.61 -9.25 -7.60
C SER A 143 7.71 -9.23 -6.37
N SER A 144 7.28 -8.02 -6.02
CA SER A 144 6.21 -7.77 -5.06
C SER A 144 5.12 -6.95 -5.74
N THR A 145 3.87 -7.29 -5.52
CA THR A 145 2.73 -6.54 -6.06
C THR A 145 1.71 -6.32 -4.96
N VAL A 146 1.18 -5.11 -4.86
CA VAL A 146 0.16 -4.74 -3.88
C VAL A 146 -1.11 -4.29 -4.61
N PHE A 147 -2.23 -4.90 -4.27
CA PHE A 147 -3.55 -4.58 -4.78
C PHE A 147 -4.29 -3.76 -3.72
N TRP A 148 -4.15 -2.45 -3.76
CA TRP A 148 -4.76 -1.50 -2.84
C TRP A 148 -6.26 -1.35 -3.08
N PHE A 149 -7.08 -1.59 -2.08
CA PHE A 149 -8.52 -1.50 -2.24
C PHE A 149 -9.03 -0.07 -2.15
N ASN A 150 -10.06 0.22 -2.92
CA ASN A 150 -10.82 1.44 -2.73
C ASN A 150 -11.45 1.44 -1.32
N PRO A 151 -11.18 2.43 -0.45
CA PRO A 151 -11.70 2.45 0.91
C PRO A 151 -13.24 2.54 0.99
N ALA A 152 -13.92 2.93 -0.09
CA ALA A 152 -15.39 2.93 -0.16
C ALA A 152 -15.99 1.57 -0.59
N THR A 153 -15.16 0.55 -0.73
CA THR A 153 -15.56 -0.76 -1.24
C THR A 153 -16.18 -1.67 -0.17
N THR A 154 -16.67 -2.82 -0.60
CA THR A 154 -17.26 -3.87 0.25
C THR A 154 -16.51 -5.19 0.04
N ILE A 155 -16.83 -6.21 0.83
CA ILE A 155 -16.13 -7.51 0.80
C ILE A 155 -16.13 -8.17 -0.59
N GLU A 156 -17.13 -7.87 -1.43
CA GLU A 156 -17.22 -8.40 -2.79
C GLU A 156 -16.02 -8.01 -3.66
N ILE A 157 -15.34 -6.90 -3.36
CA ILE A 157 -14.14 -6.52 -4.11
C ILE A 157 -12.95 -7.41 -3.83
N VAL A 158 -12.91 -8.02 -2.64
CA VAL A 158 -11.80 -8.89 -2.24
C VAL A 158 -11.71 -10.06 -3.20
N ASN A 159 -12.86 -10.63 -3.58
CA ASN A 159 -12.92 -11.71 -4.55
C ASN A 159 -12.44 -11.27 -5.93
N LYS A 160 -12.88 -10.10 -6.42
CA LYS A 160 -12.42 -9.57 -7.71
C LYS A 160 -10.91 -9.28 -7.73
N ALA A 161 -10.39 -8.71 -6.64
CA ALA A 161 -8.97 -8.42 -6.53
C ALA A 161 -8.14 -9.70 -6.39
N MET A 162 -8.68 -10.72 -5.72
CA MET A 162 -8.06 -12.06 -5.66
C MET A 162 -8.01 -12.71 -7.04
N GLU A 163 -9.11 -12.66 -7.81
CA GLU A 163 -9.15 -13.15 -9.18
C GLU A 163 -8.10 -12.42 -10.05
N ALA A 164 -8.05 -11.09 -9.95
CA ALA A 164 -7.04 -10.30 -10.66
C ALA A 164 -5.60 -10.67 -10.24
N ALA A 165 -5.35 -10.86 -8.95
CA ALA A 165 -4.04 -11.28 -8.46
C ALA A 165 -3.65 -12.67 -8.99
N LEU A 166 -4.57 -13.64 -8.96
CA LEU A 166 -4.33 -14.97 -9.50
C LEU A 166 -4.09 -14.94 -11.02
N GLU A 167 -4.82 -14.10 -11.77
CA GLU A 167 -4.59 -13.91 -13.20
C GLU A 167 -3.20 -13.34 -13.50
N GLU A 168 -2.76 -12.32 -12.75
CA GLU A 168 -1.41 -11.74 -12.92
C GLU A 168 -0.31 -12.76 -12.57
N LEU A 169 -0.47 -13.52 -11.47
CA LEU A 169 0.47 -14.58 -11.09
C LEU A 169 0.53 -15.70 -12.14
N ASN A 170 -0.62 -16.10 -12.70
CA ASN A 170 -0.68 -17.10 -13.76
C ASN A 170 0.01 -16.61 -15.04
N LYS A 171 -0.15 -15.34 -15.43
CA LYS A 171 0.60 -14.74 -16.56
C LYS A 171 2.11 -14.76 -16.32
N GLY A 172 2.52 -14.61 -15.05
CA GLY A 172 3.91 -14.70 -14.60
C GLY A 172 4.48 -16.13 -14.54
N GLY A 173 3.67 -17.16 -14.83
CA GLY A 173 4.12 -18.56 -14.82
C GLY A 173 4.29 -19.13 -13.40
N VAL A 174 3.61 -18.56 -12.40
CA VAL A 174 3.61 -19.10 -11.04
C VAL A 174 2.91 -20.47 -11.02
N GLU A 175 3.63 -21.48 -10.53
CA GLU A 175 3.15 -22.87 -10.48
C GLU A 175 2.53 -23.23 -9.13
N LYS A 176 2.93 -22.52 -8.08
CA LYS A 176 2.49 -22.77 -6.70
C LYS A 176 2.16 -21.47 -5.99
N ILE A 177 0.94 -21.40 -5.45
CA ILE A 177 0.47 -20.24 -4.69
C ILE A 177 0.17 -20.70 -3.26
N ILE A 178 0.77 -20.02 -2.29
CA ILE A 178 0.43 -20.16 -0.87
C ILE A 178 -0.28 -18.90 -0.43
N MET A 179 -1.39 -19.07 0.27
CA MET A 179 -2.13 -17.95 0.85
C MET A 179 -1.94 -17.92 2.36
N ILE A 180 -1.55 -16.76 2.89
CA ILE A 180 -1.61 -16.46 4.31
C ILE A 180 -3.05 -16.02 4.60
N GLU A 181 -3.81 -16.90 5.24
CA GLU A 181 -5.25 -16.70 5.48
C GLU A 181 -5.52 -15.61 6.53
N GLU A 182 -4.55 -15.32 7.39
CA GLU A 182 -4.66 -14.27 8.40
C GLU A 182 -4.44 -12.89 7.79
N MET A 183 -5.18 -11.90 8.30
CA MET A 183 -4.89 -10.50 7.98
C MET A 183 -3.65 -10.05 8.74
N VAL A 184 -2.68 -9.53 8.01
CA VAL A 184 -1.37 -9.12 8.54
C VAL A 184 -1.27 -7.59 8.57
N PRO A 185 -0.58 -7.02 9.56
CA PRO A 185 -0.35 -5.57 9.61
C PRO A 185 0.53 -5.10 8.44
N PHE A 186 0.43 -3.81 8.10
CA PHE A 186 1.44 -3.18 7.24
C PHE A 186 2.73 -2.95 8.03
N GLU A 187 3.85 -3.47 7.53
CA GLU A 187 5.19 -3.15 8.01
C GLU A 187 5.97 -2.40 6.92
N THR A 188 6.84 -1.48 7.32
CA THR A 188 7.74 -0.77 6.39
C THR A 188 9.16 -1.27 6.58
N SER A 189 9.88 -1.48 5.49
CA SER A 189 11.30 -1.82 5.61
C SER A 189 12.10 -0.56 5.95
N TRP A 190 13.09 -0.67 6.83
CA TRP A 190 13.98 0.45 7.14
C TRP A 190 15.04 0.68 6.04
N GLU A 191 15.24 -0.30 5.15
CA GLU A 191 16.24 -0.30 4.07
C GLU A 191 15.68 0.17 2.71
N GLY A 192 14.36 0.38 2.60
CA GLY A 192 13.68 0.79 1.38
C GLY A 192 12.29 1.33 1.65
N GLU A 193 11.86 2.30 0.85
CA GLU A 193 10.55 2.98 0.91
C GLU A 193 9.37 2.07 0.49
N GLY A 194 9.40 0.79 0.88
CA GLY A 194 8.47 -0.26 0.45
C GLY A 194 7.77 -0.94 1.62
N LEU A 195 6.63 -1.57 1.30
CA LEU A 195 5.91 -2.42 2.26
C LEU A 195 6.63 -3.75 2.40
N LEU A 196 6.82 -4.18 3.64
CA LEU A 196 7.28 -5.52 3.94
C LEU A 196 6.08 -6.46 3.84
N LEU A 197 6.16 -7.40 2.90
CA LEU A 197 5.13 -8.40 2.66
C LEU A 197 5.54 -9.73 3.31
N GLU A 198 4.60 -10.35 4.01
CA GLU A 198 4.85 -11.63 4.69
C GLU A 198 5.13 -12.76 3.70
N ILE A 199 6.04 -13.66 4.09
CA ILE A 199 6.41 -14.87 3.36
C ILE A 199 6.48 -16.05 4.35
N PRO A 200 6.21 -17.29 3.91
CA PRO A 200 6.33 -18.47 4.78
C PRO A 200 7.78 -18.71 5.22
N GLU A 201 7.96 -19.22 6.44
CA GLU A 201 9.29 -19.60 6.93
C GLU A 201 9.95 -20.70 6.06
N GLY A 202 11.23 -20.52 5.74
CA GLY A 202 12.03 -21.49 4.98
C GLY A 202 11.85 -21.44 3.46
N TRP A 203 11.32 -20.34 2.92
CA TRP A 203 11.22 -20.08 1.49
C TRP A 203 12.50 -19.60 0.83
#